data_AF-A0A9D1ASW0-F1
#
_entry.id   AF-A0A9D1ASW0-F1
#
_cell.length_a   1.000
_cell.length_b   1.000
_cell.length_c   1.000
_cell.angle_alpha   90.00
_cell.angle_beta   90.00
_cell.angle_gamma   90.00
#
_symmetry.space_group_name_H-M   'P 1'
#
loop_
_entity.id
_entity.type
_entity.pdbx_description
1 polymer ?
#
loop_
_entity_poly.entity_id
_entity_poly.type
_entity_poly.pdbx_seq_one_letter_code
_entity_poly.pdbx_strand_id
1 'polypeptide(L)'
;MRGPRVLEHGTESRPQRSSRCAVGGPPGLSGGACPTAGHDHTRGSRVTEDPPGGTGHLGGPLGKRLVITEKPSVARDIAAALGGFTEGEEFLENEVFVITWAVGHLLELADPKEYDSKWRSWSIKLLPILPERFEIKPKEGQKKRLAQIKKLGKRKDVDGLINACDAGREGELIYRRIVEHCGLERKPQQRLWLQSMTPAAIREAFDQLRDGAQMDNLADAAWLRSVGDWLIGMNATRALTQRLKSGGERSAWSAGRV
;
A
#
# COMPACT_ATOMS: atom_id res chain seq x y z
N MET A 1 60.77 -15.66 -14.53
CA MET A 1 61.33 -14.36 -14.97
C MET A 1 61.14 -14.21 -16.48
N ARG A 2 60.21 -13.35 -16.91
CA ARG A 2 60.17 -12.71 -18.23
C ARG A 2 59.59 -11.32 -18.02
N GLY A 3 60.31 -10.31 -18.51
CA GLY A 3 59.93 -8.89 -18.46
C GLY A 3 58.88 -8.50 -19.51
N PRO A 4 58.53 -7.21 -19.59
CA PRO A 4 57.15 -6.73 -19.71
C PRO A 4 56.75 -6.26 -21.13
N ARG A 5 55.44 -6.05 -21.35
CA ARG A 5 54.94 -5.12 -22.37
C ARG A 5 53.84 -4.21 -21.80
N VAL A 6 54.14 -2.93 -21.93
CA VAL A 6 53.27 -1.76 -21.80
C VAL A 6 52.30 -1.72 -22.97
N LEU A 7 51.07 -1.23 -22.75
CA LEU A 7 50.33 -0.41 -23.71
C LEU A 7 49.34 0.48 -22.92
N GLU A 8 49.66 1.77 -22.85
CA GLU A 8 48.72 2.85 -22.57
C GLU A 8 47.79 3.06 -23.78
N HIS A 9 46.56 3.53 -23.54
CA HIS A 9 45.96 4.65 -24.26
C HIS A 9 44.71 5.10 -23.48
N GLY A 10 44.76 6.34 -22.98
CA GLY A 10 43.60 7.03 -22.43
C GLY A 10 42.80 7.73 -23.52
N THR A 11 41.58 8.12 -23.17
CA THR A 11 40.94 9.37 -23.60
C THR A 11 39.84 9.75 -22.61
N GLU A 12 39.97 10.92 -22.01
CA GLU A 12 38.92 11.65 -21.30
C GLU A 12 37.78 12.06 -22.25
N SER A 13 36.55 12.23 -21.74
CA SER A 13 35.84 13.53 -21.85
C SER A 13 34.42 13.56 -21.24
N ARG A 14 34.32 14.48 -20.27
CA ARG A 14 33.22 15.42 -19.93
C ARG A 14 31.95 15.00 -19.15
N PRO A 15 31.50 15.87 -18.21
CA PRO A 15 30.31 15.69 -17.39
C PRO A 15 29.07 16.34 -18.03
N GLN A 16 27.89 15.74 -17.80
CA GLN A 16 26.61 16.37 -18.14
C GLN A 16 26.12 17.26 -16.98
N ARG A 17 25.70 18.47 -17.35
CA ARG A 17 25.17 19.52 -16.49
C ARG A 17 23.64 19.58 -16.61
N SER A 18 23.03 19.84 -15.45
CA SER A 18 21.87 20.70 -15.21
C SER A 18 20.49 20.41 -15.83
N SER A 19 19.49 20.31 -14.95
CA SER A 19 18.27 21.11 -15.08
C SER A 19 17.70 21.43 -13.69
N ARG A 20 17.92 22.67 -13.24
CA ARG A 20 17.16 23.29 -12.13
C ARG A 20 15.85 23.78 -12.71
N CYS A 21 14.72 23.35 -12.15
CA CYS A 21 13.41 23.97 -12.40
C CYS A 21 13.35 25.33 -11.70
N ALA A 22 13.18 26.39 -12.47
CA ALA A 22 12.87 27.72 -11.96
C ALA A 22 11.34 27.83 -11.73
N VAL A 23 10.97 28.27 -10.53
CA VAL A 23 9.60 28.61 -10.14
C VAL A 23 9.36 30.06 -10.51
N GLY A 24 8.42 30.31 -11.42
CA GLY A 24 7.91 31.65 -11.74
C GLY A 24 6.45 31.75 -11.32
N GLY A 25 6.14 32.62 -10.36
CA GLY A 25 4.78 32.96 -9.97
C GLY A 25 4.17 34.06 -10.85
N PRO A 26 2.84 34.23 -10.87
CA PRO A 26 2.19 35.36 -11.55
C PRO A 26 1.83 36.50 -10.58
N PRO A 27 1.96 37.77 -10.98
CA PRO A 27 1.27 38.89 -10.34
C PRO A 27 0.10 39.39 -11.21
N GLY A 28 -0.88 40.03 -10.57
CA GLY A 28 -1.63 41.12 -11.22
C GLY A 28 -3.16 41.05 -11.12
N LEU A 29 -3.69 41.80 -10.14
CA LEU A 29 -5.07 42.24 -10.03
C LEU A 29 -5.32 43.48 -10.92
N SER A 30 -6.47 43.52 -11.62
CA SER A 30 -7.27 44.71 -11.97
C SER A 30 -8.57 44.18 -12.59
N GLY A 31 -9.80 44.55 -12.25
CA GLY A 31 -10.35 45.85 -11.90
C GLY A 31 -11.20 46.33 -13.09
N GLY A 32 -12.53 46.28 -13.02
CA GLY A 32 -13.36 46.90 -14.07
C GLY A 32 -14.82 46.43 -14.21
N ALA A 33 -15.71 47.13 -13.52
CA ALA A 33 -17.04 47.61 -13.91
C ALA A 33 -18.14 46.65 -14.45
N CYS A 34 -19.26 46.69 -13.72
CA CYS A 34 -20.63 46.41 -14.13
C CYS A 34 -21.16 47.50 -15.09
N PRO A 35 -22.14 47.16 -15.96
CA PRO A 35 -23.38 47.94 -15.94
C PRO A 35 -24.65 47.07 -16.02
N THR A 36 -25.73 47.72 -15.63
CA THR A 36 -27.09 47.22 -15.37
C THR A 36 -28.03 47.29 -16.59
N ALA A 37 -29.05 46.42 -16.51
CA ALA A 37 -30.45 46.58 -16.92
C ALA A 37 -30.84 46.65 -18.41
N GLY A 38 -31.76 45.75 -18.77
CA GLY A 38 -32.68 45.88 -19.90
C GLY A 38 -33.76 44.80 -19.82
N HIS A 39 -34.96 45.17 -19.34
CA HIS A 39 -36.19 44.39 -19.46
C HIS A 39 -36.64 44.36 -20.91
N ASP A 40 -37.14 43.21 -21.40
CA ASP A 40 -38.29 43.21 -22.29
C ASP A 40 -39.12 41.93 -22.15
N HIS A 41 -40.43 42.11 -22.11
CA HIS A 41 -41.48 41.12 -22.01
C HIS A 41 -42.03 40.83 -23.40
N THR A 42 -41.98 39.58 -23.87
CA THR A 42 -42.99 39.11 -24.83
C THR A 42 -43.29 37.62 -24.73
N ARG A 43 -44.60 37.37 -24.61
CA ARG A 43 -45.38 36.14 -24.75
C ARG A 43 -44.87 35.12 -25.78
N GLY A 44 -45.04 33.85 -25.41
CA GLY A 44 -45.88 32.95 -26.21
C GLY A 44 -45.16 31.78 -26.88
N SER A 45 -45.30 30.58 -26.30
CA SER A 45 -45.90 29.42 -26.97
C SER A 45 -45.57 28.14 -26.19
N ARG A 46 -46.60 27.35 -25.88
CA ARG A 46 -46.45 25.97 -25.44
C ARG A 46 -45.82 25.19 -26.59
N VAL A 47 -44.59 24.73 -26.39
CA VAL A 47 -44.07 23.55 -27.06
C VAL A 47 -44.01 22.47 -25.99
N THR A 48 -44.77 21.41 -26.22
CA THR A 48 -44.63 20.16 -25.47
C THR A 48 -43.27 19.56 -25.84
N GLU A 49 -42.27 19.78 -25.00
CA GLU A 49 -41.02 19.04 -25.08
C GLU A 49 -41.14 17.81 -24.17
N ASP A 50 -41.05 16.63 -24.79
CA ASP A 50 -40.83 15.36 -24.10
C ASP A 50 -39.60 15.46 -23.19
N PRO A 51 -39.61 14.84 -22.00
CA PRO A 51 -38.45 14.88 -21.12
C PRO A 51 -37.27 14.17 -21.81
N PRO A 52 -36.07 14.77 -21.87
CA PRO A 52 -34.88 14.05 -22.30
C PRO A 52 -34.55 13.01 -21.23
N GLY A 53 -34.98 11.77 -21.49
CA GLY A 53 -34.44 10.57 -20.87
C GLY A 53 -32.96 10.44 -21.24
N GLY A 54 -32.12 11.20 -20.55
CA GLY A 54 -30.67 11.14 -20.63
C GLY A 54 -30.13 10.24 -19.53
N THR A 55 -30.38 8.92 -19.62
CA THR A 55 -29.52 7.95 -18.94
C THR A 55 -28.17 7.96 -19.65
N GLY A 56 -27.31 8.90 -19.26
CA GLY A 56 -25.89 8.87 -19.56
C GLY A 56 -25.23 7.70 -18.81
N HIS A 57 -25.54 6.47 -19.23
CA HIS A 57 -24.84 5.29 -18.79
C HIS A 57 -23.64 5.10 -19.72
N LEU A 58 -22.46 5.49 -19.22
CA LEU A 58 -21.18 5.17 -19.85
C LEU A 58 -21.01 3.64 -19.82
N GLY A 59 -21.51 2.98 -20.87
CA GLY A 59 -21.57 1.53 -21.02
C GLY A 59 -20.23 0.89 -21.36
N GLY A 60 -19.36 0.79 -20.36
CA GLY A 60 -18.38 -0.29 -20.25
C GLY A 60 -18.73 -1.14 -19.01
N PRO A 61 -18.47 -2.46 -19.00
CA PRO A 61 -18.63 -3.23 -17.77
C PRO A 61 -17.71 -2.61 -16.71
N LEU A 62 -18.29 -2.17 -15.58
CA LEU A 62 -17.54 -1.74 -14.41
C LEU A 62 -16.55 -2.85 -14.04
N GLY A 63 -15.27 -2.52 -13.88
CA GLY A 63 -14.28 -3.51 -13.49
C GLY A 63 -14.58 -4.04 -12.09
N LYS A 64 -14.17 -5.27 -11.85
CA LYS A 64 -14.28 -5.91 -10.54
C LYS A 64 -13.36 -5.24 -9.53
N ARG A 65 -13.74 -5.31 -8.26
CA ARG A 65 -12.91 -4.87 -7.13
C ARG A 65 -12.26 -6.07 -6.44
N LEU A 66 -10.96 -6.00 -6.22
CA LEU A 66 -10.25 -6.99 -5.40
C LEU A 66 -10.34 -6.62 -3.93
N VAL A 67 -11.08 -7.40 -3.15
CA VAL A 67 -11.17 -7.30 -1.70
C VAL A 67 -10.06 -8.14 -1.07
N ILE A 68 -9.22 -7.54 -0.24
CA ILE A 68 -8.14 -8.23 0.48
C ILE A 68 -8.46 -8.21 1.97
N THR A 69 -8.69 -9.39 2.56
CA THR A 69 -8.89 -9.56 4.00
C THR A 69 -7.62 -10.06 4.69
N GLU A 70 -7.59 -10.03 6.03
CA GLU A 70 -6.43 -10.56 6.79
C GLU A 70 -6.39 -12.09 6.88
N LYS A 71 -7.56 -12.74 6.86
CA LYS A 71 -7.71 -14.17 7.10
C LYS A 71 -8.86 -14.79 6.31
N PRO A 72 -8.80 -16.11 6.00
CA PRO A 72 -9.81 -16.79 5.20
C PRO A 72 -11.23 -16.73 5.79
N SER A 73 -11.39 -16.72 7.12
CA SER A 73 -12.72 -16.70 7.75
C SER A 73 -13.48 -15.42 7.41
N VAL A 74 -12.82 -14.26 7.51
CA VAL A 74 -13.43 -12.96 7.18
C VAL A 74 -13.81 -12.88 5.71
N ALA A 75 -13.01 -13.46 4.82
CA ALA A 75 -13.35 -13.52 3.40
C ALA A 75 -14.65 -14.32 3.15
N ARG A 76 -14.84 -15.43 3.87
CA ARG A 76 -16.06 -16.25 3.78
C ARG A 76 -17.27 -15.53 4.39
N ASP A 77 -17.10 -14.84 5.52
CA ASP A 77 -18.18 -14.07 6.14
C ASP A 77 -18.66 -12.95 5.20
N ILE A 78 -17.73 -12.24 4.54
CA ILE A 78 -18.04 -11.23 3.54
C ILE A 78 -18.76 -11.86 2.34
N ALA A 79 -18.24 -12.96 1.80
CA ALA A 79 -18.86 -13.63 0.66
C ALA A 79 -20.27 -14.15 0.98
N ALA A 80 -20.49 -14.68 2.18
CA ALA A 80 -21.80 -15.14 2.64
C ALA A 80 -22.80 -13.98 2.79
N ALA A 81 -22.35 -12.82 3.26
CA ALA A 81 -23.20 -11.64 3.42
C ALA A 81 -23.59 -10.98 2.09
N LEU A 82 -22.66 -10.97 1.11
CA LEU A 82 -22.86 -10.34 -0.20
C LEU A 82 -23.50 -11.28 -1.24
N GLY A 83 -23.27 -12.59 -1.13
CA GLY A 83 -23.88 -13.61 -1.98
C GLY A 83 -23.31 -13.69 -3.40
N GLY A 84 -23.65 -14.80 -4.08
CA GLY A 84 -23.33 -15.02 -5.50
C GLY A 84 -21.87 -15.36 -5.81
N PHE A 85 -21.09 -15.78 -4.81
CA PHE A 85 -19.68 -16.13 -5.00
C PHE A 85 -19.49 -17.58 -5.44
N THR A 86 -18.51 -17.78 -6.32
CA THR A 86 -17.93 -19.07 -6.68
C THR A 86 -16.54 -19.19 -6.05
N GLU A 87 -16.15 -20.41 -5.70
CA GLU A 87 -14.84 -20.66 -5.08
C GLU A 87 -13.78 -20.97 -6.14
N GLY A 88 -12.64 -20.29 -6.03
CA GLY A 88 -11.44 -20.56 -6.82
C GLY A 88 -10.27 -21.00 -5.94
N GLU A 89 -9.09 -21.17 -6.52
CA GLU A 89 -7.88 -21.48 -5.73
C GLU A 89 -7.49 -20.25 -4.91
N GLU A 90 -7.84 -20.25 -3.61
CA GLU A 90 -7.44 -19.23 -2.65
C GLU A 90 -8.07 -17.83 -2.87
N PHE A 91 -9.26 -17.81 -3.49
CA PHE A 91 -10.13 -16.63 -3.63
C PHE A 91 -11.60 -17.05 -3.84
N LEU A 92 -12.50 -16.09 -3.66
CA LEU A 92 -13.93 -16.19 -3.97
C LEU A 92 -14.26 -15.12 -5.02
N GLU A 93 -15.10 -15.42 -6.01
CA GLU A 93 -15.41 -14.46 -7.07
C GLU A 93 -16.90 -14.45 -7.44
N ASN A 94 -17.45 -13.24 -7.60
CA ASN A 94 -18.75 -12.99 -8.23
C ASN A 94 -18.60 -11.95 -9.34
N GLU A 95 -19.70 -11.44 -9.89
CA GLU A 95 -19.69 -10.45 -10.99
C GLU A 95 -19.01 -9.13 -10.63
N VAL A 96 -18.97 -8.74 -9.35
CA VAL A 96 -18.52 -7.42 -8.89
C VAL A 96 -17.20 -7.49 -8.12
N PHE A 97 -16.98 -8.57 -7.38
CA PHE A 97 -15.89 -8.71 -6.42
C PHE A 97 -15.08 -9.97 -6.67
N VAL A 98 -13.77 -9.81 -6.50
CA VAL A 98 -12.84 -10.92 -6.23
C VAL A 98 -12.41 -10.75 -4.78
N ILE A 99 -12.75 -11.68 -3.89
CA ILE A 99 -12.32 -11.66 -2.49
C ILE A 99 -11.15 -12.62 -2.32
N THR A 100 -10.07 -12.13 -1.75
CA THR A 100 -8.93 -12.94 -1.36
C THR A 100 -8.46 -12.55 0.04
N TRP A 101 -7.55 -13.34 0.60
CA TRP A 101 -7.11 -13.18 1.97
C TRP A 101 -5.59 -13.27 2.08
N ALA A 102 -5.06 -12.55 3.07
CA ALA A 102 -3.78 -12.86 3.66
C ALA A 102 -3.91 -14.05 4.64
N VAL A 103 -2.80 -14.39 5.28
CA VAL A 103 -2.76 -15.31 6.43
C VAL A 103 -1.96 -14.64 7.55
N GLY A 104 -2.52 -13.52 8.04
CA GLY A 104 -1.79 -12.56 8.87
C GLY A 104 -0.70 -11.83 8.08
N HIS A 105 0.41 -11.52 8.75
CA HIS A 105 1.56 -10.85 8.13
C HIS A 105 2.27 -11.74 7.10
N LEU A 106 2.17 -11.40 5.80
CA LEU A 106 2.89 -12.07 4.72
C LEU A 106 4.30 -11.51 4.48
N LEU A 107 4.54 -10.29 4.96
CA LEU A 107 5.75 -9.52 4.77
C LEU A 107 6.32 -9.15 6.15
N GLU A 108 7.63 -9.00 6.21
CA GLU A 108 8.36 -8.55 7.38
C GLU A 108 9.49 -7.59 6.98
N LEU A 109 9.99 -6.82 7.94
CA LEU A 109 11.18 -6.00 7.75
C LEU A 109 12.39 -6.91 7.50
N ALA A 110 13.25 -6.53 6.57
CA ALA A 110 14.47 -7.28 6.28
C ALA A 110 15.38 -7.36 7.51
N ASP A 111 16.14 -8.45 7.60
CA ASP A 111 17.12 -8.66 8.65
C ASP A 111 18.33 -7.73 8.43
N PRO A 112 19.05 -7.33 9.50
CA PRO A 112 20.26 -6.52 9.36
C PRO A 112 21.28 -7.06 8.34
N LYS A 113 21.45 -8.38 8.27
CA LYS A 113 22.39 -9.03 7.34
C LYS A 113 22.05 -8.83 5.86
N GLU A 114 20.80 -8.50 5.53
CA GLU A 114 20.33 -8.28 4.17
C GLU A 114 20.66 -6.87 3.67
N TYR A 115 20.77 -5.90 4.59
CA TYR A 115 21.23 -4.55 4.26
C TYR A 115 22.76 -4.48 4.14
N ASP A 116 23.48 -5.11 5.06
CA ASP A 116 24.94 -5.13 5.06
C ASP A 116 25.47 -6.41 5.72
N SER A 117 26.37 -7.10 5.01
CA SER A 117 27.02 -8.32 5.49
C SER A 117 27.73 -8.15 6.85
N LYS A 118 28.21 -6.94 7.19
CA LYS A 118 28.85 -6.67 8.48
C LYS A 118 27.88 -6.90 9.65
N TRP A 119 26.59 -6.64 9.45
CA TRP A 119 25.55 -6.83 10.46
C TRP A 119 25.10 -8.30 10.61
N ARG A 120 25.73 -9.24 9.89
CA ARG A 120 25.63 -10.67 10.20
C ARG A 120 26.28 -11.01 11.53
N SER A 121 27.40 -10.35 11.87
CA SER A 121 28.07 -10.52 13.15
C SER A 121 27.44 -9.65 14.23
N TRP A 122 27.27 -10.20 15.43
CA TRP A 122 26.79 -9.46 16.58
C TRP A 122 28.00 -8.86 17.30
N SER A 123 28.21 -7.56 17.13
CA SER A 123 29.32 -6.83 17.74
C SER A 123 28.84 -5.47 18.21
N ILE A 124 29.18 -5.11 19.45
CA ILE A 124 28.85 -3.80 20.02
C ILE A 124 29.43 -2.66 19.16
N LYS A 125 30.58 -2.88 18.52
CA LYS A 125 31.23 -1.90 17.63
C LYS A 125 30.43 -1.60 16.35
N LEU A 126 29.49 -2.48 16.00
CA LEU A 126 28.65 -2.35 14.81
C LEU A 126 27.24 -1.82 15.12
N LEU A 127 26.98 -1.46 16.39
CA LEU A 127 25.74 -0.85 16.83
C LEU A 127 25.90 0.69 16.89
N PRO A 128 24.82 1.46 16.61
CA PRO A 128 23.50 0.98 16.22
C PRO A 128 23.43 0.53 14.75
N ILE A 129 22.60 -0.48 14.49
CA ILE A 129 22.11 -0.84 13.16
C ILE A 129 21.06 0.19 12.78
N LEU A 130 21.36 0.95 11.74
CA LEU A 130 20.48 1.97 11.18
C LEU A 130 20.64 1.95 9.65
N PRO A 131 19.78 1.23 8.91
CA PRO A 131 19.79 1.27 7.46
C PRO A 131 19.28 2.62 6.96
N GLU A 132 19.72 3.06 5.77
CA GLU A 132 19.23 4.30 5.14
C GLU A 132 17.74 4.21 4.76
N ARG A 133 17.29 3.01 4.39
CA ARG A 133 15.90 2.70 4.07
C ARG A 133 15.54 1.34 4.66
N PHE A 134 14.30 1.22 5.13
CA PHE A 134 13.78 -0.04 5.62
C PHE A 134 13.16 -0.81 4.47
N GLU A 135 13.65 -2.03 4.25
CA GLU A 135 13.17 -2.91 3.21
C GLU A 135 12.19 -3.93 3.78
N ILE A 136 11.22 -4.31 2.96
CA ILE A 136 10.25 -5.36 3.28
C ILE A 136 10.53 -6.59 2.43
N LYS A 137 10.46 -7.76 3.04
CA LYS A 137 10.66 -9.05 2.39
C LYS A 137 9.48 -9.99 2.68
N PRO A 138 9.19 -10.93 1.77
CA PRO A 138 8.27 -12.03 2.07
C PRO A 138 8.77 -12.84 3.26
N LYS A 139 7.88 -13.14 4.21
CA LYS A 139 8.17 -14.14 5.25
C LYS A 139 8.40 -15.50 4.59
N GLU A 140 9.19 -16.34 5.25
CA GLU A 140 9.41 -17.70 4.79
C GLU A 140 8.08 -18.46 4.61
N GLY A 141 7.95 -19.19 3.50
CA GLY A 141 6.73 -19.90 3.13
C GLY A 141 5.61 -19.02 2.53
N GLN A 142 5.67 -17.69 2.60
CA GLN A 142 4.55 -16.82 2.18
C GLN A 142 4.60 -16.36 0.71
N LYS A 143 5.66 -16.71 -0.03
CA LYS A 143 5.85 -16.31 -1.43
C LYS A 143 4.71 -16.75 -2.35
N LYS A 144 4.19 -17.98 -2.18
CA LYS A 144 3.06 -18.49 -3.01
C LYS A 144 1.80 -17.66 -2.79
N ARG A 145 1.47 -17.33 -1.53
CA ARG A 145 0.30 -16.52 -1.16
C ARG A 145 0.38 -15.10 -1.73
N LEU A 146 1.54 -14.46 -1.63
CA LEU A 146 1.79 -13.13 -2.24
C LEU A 146 1.71 -13.17 -3.77
N ALA A 147 2.27 -14.20 -4.40
CA ALA A 147 2.19 -14.37 -5.85
C ALA A 147 0.73 -14.51 -6.32
N GLN A 148 -0.11 -15.22 -5.56
CA GLN A 148 -1.53 -15.35 -5.88
C GLN A 148 -2.28 -14.01 -5.75
N ILE A 149 -2.05 -13.26 -4.67
CA ILE A 149 -2.65 -11.92 -4.51
C ILE A 149 -2.21 -11.00 -5.65
N LYS A 150 -0.92 -11.01 -6.00
CA LYS A 150 -0.37 -10.24 -7.11
C LYS A 150 -1.01 -10.63 -8.44
N LYS A 151 -1.20 -11.92 -8.71
CA LYS A 151 -1.86 -12.44 -9.91
C LYS A 151 -3.29 -11.91 -10.01
N LEU A 152 -4.08 -12.01 -8.93
CA LEU A 152 -5.46 -11.51 -8.88
C LEU A 152 -5.50 -9.99 -9.08
N GLY A 153 -4.66 -9.24 -8.36
CA GLY A 153 -4.62 -7.78 -8.44
C GLY A 153 -4.17 -7.24 -9.79
N LYS A 154 -3.39 -8.01 -10.56
CA LYS A 154 -2.93 -7.63 -11.91
C LYS A 154 -3.86 -8.09 -13.05
N ARG A 155 -4.99 -8.74 -12.74
CA ARG A 155 -5.98 -9.06 -13.76
C ARG A 155 -6.49 -7.77 -14.43
N LYS A 156 -6.83 -7.87 -15.72
CA LYS A 156 -7.32 -6.73 -16.53
C LYS A 156 -8.73 -6.29 -16.15
N ASP A 157 -9.55 -7.23 -15.69
CA ASP A 157 -10.92 -6.99 -15.25
C ASP A 157 -11.00 -6.50 -13.79
N VAL A 158 -9.89 -6.43 -13.06
CA VAL A 158 -9.83 -5.82 -11.73
C VAL A 158 -9.40 -4.37 -11.88
N ASP A 159 -10.25 -3.40 -11.55
CA ASP A 159 -9.93 -1.98 -11.71
C ASP A 159 -9.53 -1.28 -10.40
N GLY A 160 -9.83 -1.87 -9.25
CA GLY A 160 -9.30 -1.39 -7.99
C GLY A 160 -9.46 -2.32 -6.81
N LEU A 161 -9.13 -1.79 -5.63
CA LEU A 161 -8.82 -2.56 -4.44
C LEU A 161 -9.67 -2.11 -3.26
N ILE A 162 -10.01 -3.05 -2.38
CA ILE A 162 -10.70 -2.81 -1.12
C ILE A 162 -9.89 -3.46 0.01
N ASN A 163 -9.44 -2.64 0.95
CA ASN A 163 -8.84 -3.09 2.19
C ASN A 163 -9.94 -3.53 3.17
N ALA A 164 -10.07 -4.83 3.38
CA ALA A 164 -10.98 -5.46 4.33
C ALA A 164 -10.24 -6.20 5.46
N CYS A 165 -9.01 -5.80 5.78
CA CYS A 165 -8.32 -6.22 6.99
C CYS A 165 -8.95 -5.57 8.24
N ASP A 166 -8.63 -6.06 9.43
CA ASP A 166 -9.23 -5.58 10.69
C ASP A 166 -9.13 -4.04 10.83
N ALA A 167 -10.15 -3.43 11.42
CA ALA A 167 -10.26 -1.98 11.57
C ALA A 167 -9.27 -1.44 12.61
N GLY A 168 -8.04 -1.19 12.17
CA GLY A 168 -6.97 -0.67 13.03
C GLY A 168 -5.62 -0.58 12.32
N ARG A 169 -4.59 -0.23 13.10
CA ARG A 169 -3.21 -0.03 12.61
C ARG A 169 -2.64 -1.29 11.94
N GLU A 170 -2.78 -2.45 12.59
CA GLU A 170 -2.22 -3.70 12.09
C GLU A 170 -2.85 -4.11 10.75
N GLY A 171 -4.18 -4.04 10.66
CA GLY A 171 -4.88 -4.35 9.41
C GLY A 171 -4.53 -3.39 8.28
N GLU A 172 -4.38 -2.10 8.57
CA GLU A 172 -3.92 -1.12 7.57
C GLU A 172 -2.49 -1.43 7.10
N LEU A 173 -1.58 -1.76 8.03
CA LEU A 173 -0.20 -2.13 7.70
C LEU A 173 -0.13 -3.37 6.81
N ILE A 174 -0.84 -4.44 7.17
CA ILE A 174 -0.85 -5.71 6.41
C ILE A 174 -1.24 -5.42 4.95
N TYR A 175 -2.36 -4.73 4.76
CA TYR A 175 -2.86 -4.40 3.42
C TYR A 175 -1.87 -3.54 2.64
N ARG A 176 -1.39 -2.44 3.21
CA ARG A 176 -0.49 -1.49 2.52
C ARG A 176 0.81 -2.16 2.08
N ARG A 177 1.38 -3.01 2.94
CA ARG A 177 2.60 -3.77 2.60
C ARG A 177 2.37 -4.76 1.47
N ILE A 178 1.22 -5.45 1.45
CA ILE A 178 0.86 -6.36 0.35
C ILE A 178 0.71 -5.58 -0.96
N VAL A 179 -0.01 -4.46 -0.95
CA VAL A 179 -0.23 -3.62 -2.15
C VAL A 179 1.08 -3.10 -2.72
N GLU A 180 1.96 -2.58 -1.85
CA GLU A 180 3.32 -2.13 -2.21
C GLU A 180 4.15 -3.26 -2.81
N HIS A 181 4.24 -4.41 -2.13
CA HIS A 181 5.01 -5.55 -2.63
C HIS A 181 4.48 -6.10 -3.97
N CYS A 182 3.17 -6.06 -4.17
CA CYS A 182 2.53 -6.52 -5.40
C CYS A 182 2.65 -5.50 -6.56
N GLY A 183 3.01 -4.24 -6.28
CA GLY A 183 3.06 -3.15 -7.25
C GLY A 183 1.67 -2.74 -7.74
N LEU A 184 0.72 -2.59 -6.81
CA LEU A 184 -0.70 -2.31 -7.08
C LEU A 184 -1.14 -0.90 -6.64
N GLU A 185 -0.22 -0.05 -6.22
CA GLU A 185 -0.47 1.26 -5.58
C GLU A 185 -1.22 2.23 -6.49
N ARG A 186 -1.06 2.09 -7.81
CA ARG A 186 -1.72 2.94 -8.81
C ARG A 186 -3.21 2.66 -8.98
N LYS A 187 -3.70 1.53 -8.47
CA LYS A 187 -5.12 1.19 -8.53
C LYS A 187 -5.89 1.99 -7.48
N PRO A 188 -7.10 2.51 -7.78
CA PRO A 188 -7.94 3.15 -6.78
C PRO A 188 -8.21 2.23 -5.59
N GLN A 189 -7.98 2.74 -4.38
CA GLN A 189 -8.04 1.97 -3.14
C GLN A 189 -9.17 2.50 -2.26
N GLN A 190 -9.94 1.59 -1.68
CA GLN A 190 -10.99 1.90 -0.72
C GLN A 190 -10.77 1.10 0.56
N ARG A 191 -11.32 1.60 1.68
CA ARG A 191 -11.25 0.96 2.99
C ARG A 191 -12.64 0.52 3.44
N LEU A 192 -12.78 -0.78 3.66
CA LEU A 192 -13.91 -1.34 4.38
C LEU A 192 -13.60 -1.28 5.89
N TRP A 193 -14.45 -0.58 6.65
CA TRP A 193 -14.26 -0.36 8.09
C TRP A 193 -15.33 -1.12 8.90
N LEU A 194 -15.04 -2.37 9.24
CA LEU A 194 -15.97 -3.24 9.98
C LEU A 194 -15.75 -3.17 11.49
N GLN A 195 -16.82 -2.93 12.24
CA GLN A 195 -16.86 -3.07 13.70
C GLN A 195 -17.66 -4.31 14.15
N SER A 196 -18.38 -4.95 13.23
CA SER A 196 -19.21 -6.12 13.45
C SER A 196 -19.16 -7.04 12.23
N MET A 197 -19.26 -8.35 12.46
CA MET A 197 -19.27 -9.38 11.42
C MET A 197 -20.68 -9.89 11.09
N THR A 198 -21.72 -9.19 11.52
CA THR A 198 -23.09 -9.56 11.13
C THR A 198 -23.32 -9.26 9.64
N PRO A 199 -24.14 -10.07 8.93
CA PRO A 199 -24.40 -9.85 7.50
C PRO A 199 -25.01 -8.48 7.17
N ALA A 200 -25.76 -7.88 8.10
CA ALA A 200 -26.29 -6.53 7.93
C ALA A 200 -25.18 -5.47 8.00
N ALA A 201 -24.32 -5.54 9.01
CA ALA A 201 -23.21 -4.60 9.18
C ALA A 201 -22.19 -4.69 8.03
N ILE A 202 -21.95 -5.89 7.51
CA ILE A 202 -21.09 -6.08 6.33
C ILE A 202 -21.68 -5.35 5.12
N ARG A 203 -22.96 -5.59 4.80
CA ARG A 203 -23.61 -4.93 3.65
C ARG A 203 -23.58 -3.41 3.78
N GLU A 204 -23.96 -2.89 4.94
CA GLU A 204 -23.93 -1.44 5.21
C GLU A 204 -22.52 -0.85 5.05
N ALA A 205 -21.48 -1.55 5.52
CA ALA A 205 -20.11 -1.08 5.38
C ALA A 205 -19.61 -1.07 3.92
N PHE A 206 -20.11 -1.97 3.07
CA PHE A 206 -19.82 -1.95 1.62
C PHE A 206 -20.51 -0.78 0.91
N ASP A 207 -21.63 -0.30 1.42
CA ASP A 207 -22.29 0.92 0.91
C ASP A 207 -21.56 2.20 1.36
N GLN A 208 -20.72 2.11 2.40
CA GLN A 208 -20.03 3.24 3.03
C GLN A 208 -18.49 3.11 2.97
N LEU A 209 -17.96 2.59 1.87
CA LEU A 209 -16.52 2.46 1.66
C LEU A 209 -15.82 3.83 1.75
N ARG A 210 -14.77 3.89 2.58
CA ARG A 210 -13.95 5.10 2.71
C ARG A 210 -12.89 5.14 1.62
N ASP A 211 -12.47 6.34 1.22
CA ASP A 211 -11.30 6.49 0.35
C ASP A 211 -10.05 6.00 1.10
N GLY A 212 -9.19 5.23 0.44
CA GLY A 212 -7.92 4.77 0.99
C GLY A 212 -7.03 5.93 1.48
N ALA A 213 -7.05 7.09 0.82
CA ALA A 213 -6.28 8.27 1.21
C ALA A 213 -6.62 8.77 2.63
N GLN A 214 -7.85 8.54 3.09
CA GLN A 214 -8.26 8.89 4.47
C GLN A 214 -7.50 8.08 5.53
N MET A 215 -6.88 6.97 5.15
CA MET A 215 -6.13 6.07 6.04
C MET A 215 -4.62 6.29 6.00
N ASP A 216 -4.11 7.27 5.25
CA ASP A 216 -2.66 7.44 5.06
C ASP A 216 -1.94 7.75 6.39
N ASN A 217 -2.49 8.62 7.24
CA ASN A 217 -1.95 8.89 8.58
C ASN A 217 -1.95 7.62 9.48
N LEU A 218 -2.96 6.75 9.32
CA LEU A 218 -3.04 5.50 10.07
C LEU A 218 -1.98 4.51 9.58
N ALA A 219 -1.77 4.43 8.26
CA ALA A 219 -0.74 3.62 7.63
C ALA A 219 0.66 4.07 8.06
N ASP A 220 0.93 5.38 8.05
CA ASP A 220 2.20 5.95 8.50
C ASP A 220 2.45 5.67 9.98
N ALA A 221 1.45 5.86 10.83
CA ALA A 221 1.57 5.55 12.26
C ALA A 221 1.84 4.06 12.53
N ALA A 222 1.21 3.16 11.77
CA ALA A 222 1.45 1.72 11.88
C ALA A 222 2.87 1.36 11.40
N TRP A 223 3.31 1.94 10.28
CA TRP A 223 4.65 1.71 9.75
C TRP A 223 5.76 2.20 10.68
N LEU A 224 5.64 3.44 11.19
CA LEU A 224 6.60 4.02 12.13
C LEU A 224 6.71 3.20 13.41
N ARG A 225 5.60 2.64 13.89
CA ARG A 225 5.61 1.70 15.02
C ARG A 225 6.42 0.45 14.69
N SER A 226 6.17 -0.20 13.56
CA SER A 226 6.90 -1.41 13.16
C SER A 226 8.40 -1.15 13.00
N VAL A 227 8.76 -0.02 12.39
CA VAL A 227 10.16 0.41 12.25
C VAL A 227 10.79 0.71 13.61
N GLY A 228 10.08 1.41 14.50
CA GLY A 228 10.56 1.71 15.85
C GLY A 228 10.78 0.44 16.69
N ASP A 229 9.85 -0.50 16.62
CA ASP A 229 9.96 -1.79 17.32
C ASP A 229 11.13 -2.62 16.77
N TRP A 230 11.35 -2.61 15.45
CA TRP A 230 12.51 -3.25 14.83
C TRP A 230 13.83 -2.59 15.24
N LEU A 231 13.91 -1.26 15.21
CA LEU A 231 15.11 -0.51 15.58
C LEU A 231 15.51 -0.77 17.03
N ILE A 232 14.56 -0.63 17.95
CA ILE A 232 14.82 -0.85 19.38
C ILE A 232 15.12 -2.33 19.61
N GLY A 233 14.29 -3.23 19.06
CA GLY A 233 14.43 -4.67 19.25
C GLY A 233 15.79 -5.20 18.76
N MET A 234 16.19 -4.87 17.53
CA MET A 234 17.45 -5.33 16.95
C MET A 234 18.65 -4.79 17.72
N ASN A 235 18.65 -3.49 18.06
CA ASN A 235 19.79 -2.88 18.72
C ASN A 235 19.90 -3.27 20.20
N ALA A 236 18.81 -3.21 20.96
CA ALA A 236 18.81 -3.52 22.39
C ALA A 236 19.09 -5.01 22.64
N THR A 237 18.42 -5.92 21.91
CA THR A 237 18.67 -7.37 22.04
C THR A 237 20.11 -7.73 21.73
N ARG A 238 20.69 -7.17 20.65
CA ARG A 238 22.09 -7.42 20.29
C ARG A 238 23.05 -6.84 21.33
N ALA A 239 22.80 -5.63 21.82
CA ALA A 239 23.63 -4.99 22.84
C ALA A 239 23.62 -5.77 24.16
N LEU A 240 22.44 -6.12 24.67
CA LEU A 240 22.29 -6.89 25.90
C LEU A 240 22.89 -8.28 25.77
N THR A 241 22.59 -8.99 24.68
CA THR A 241 23.18 -10.32 24.44
C THR A 241 24.70 -10.25 24.40
N GLN A 242 25.30 -9.25 23.75
CA GLN A 242 26.77 -9.12 23.72
C GLN A 242 27.38 -8.71 25.07
N ARG A 243 26.63 -8.05 25.95
CA ARG A 243 27.11 -7.61 27.26
C ARG A 243 26.91 -8.65 28.36
N LEU A 244 25.80 -9.38 28.34
CA LEU A 244 25.35 -10.25 29.43
C LEU A 244 25.64 -11.72 29.18
N LYS A 245 25.82 -12.13 27.93
CA LYS A 245 26.03 -13.54 27.59
C LYS A 245 27.36 -14.02 28.17
N SER A 246 27.25 -14.77 29.26
CA SER A 246 28.36 -15.43 29.93
C SER A 246 28.59 -16.80 29.30
N GLY A 247 29.83 -17.30 29.35
CA GLY A 247 30.21 -18.56 28.70
C GLY A 247 29.35 -19.74 29.16
N GLY A 248 28.38 -20.14 28.33
CA GLY A 248 27.46 -21.26 28.59
C GLY A 248 26.01 -21.01 28.17
N GLU A 249 25.56 -19.75 28.13
CA GLU A 249 24.18 -19.41 27.74
C GLU A 249 23.95 -19.57 26.23
N ARG A 250 22.91 -20.31 25.85
CA ARG A 250 22.53 -20.50 24.43
C ARG A 250 21.49 -19.50 23.94
N SER A 251 20.65 -18.97 24.83
CA SER A 251 19.59 -18.02 24.51
C SER A 251 20.10 -16.59 24.36
N ALA A 252 19.42 -15.79 23.53
CA ALA A 252 19.65 -14.36 23.44
C ALA A 252 18.92 -13.64 24.58
N TRP A 253 19.48 -12.54 25.05
CA TRP A 253 18.83 -11.61 25.97
C TRP A 253 17.97 -10.65 25.14
N SER A 254 16.65 -10.88 25.11
CA SER A 254 15.72 -10.07 24.34
C SER A 254 15.33 -8.80 25.08
N ALA A 255 15.31 -7.67 24.36
CA ALA A 255 14.69 -6.43 24.81
C ALA A 255 13.95 -5.77 23.65
N GLY A 256 12.83 -5.14 23.98
CA GLY A 256 11.98 -4.39 23.06
C GLY A 256 11.51 -3.10 23.71
N ARG A 257 10.73 -2.32 22.96
CA ARG A 257 10.12 -1.07 23.46
C ARG A 257 9.02 -1.33 24.49
N VAL A 258 8.36 -2.48 24.43
CA VAL A 258 7.25 -2.92 25.29
C VAL A 258 7.70 -4.11 26.11
#